data_AF-A0A358M520-F1
#
_entry.id   AF-A0A358M520-F1
#
_cell.length_a   1.000
_cell.length_b   1.000
_cell.length_c   1.000
_cell.angle_alpha   90.00
_cell.angle_beta   90.00
_cell.angle_gamma   90.00
#
_symmetry.space_group_name_H-M   'P 1'
#
loop_
_entity.id
_entity.type
_entity.pdbx_description
1 polymer ?
#
loop_
_entity_poly.entity_id
_entity_poly.type
_entity_poly.pdbx_seq_one_letter_code
_entity_poly.pdbx_strand_id
1 'polypeptide(L)'
;MCQIIGCGNIIDKAPHSGGEATCVNKAICSVCKVEYGDLAPDNHVNTEIRGAVAATEEAEGYTGDKWCLDCNQMIEEGTVVAKLDHTHAMVKTEAKAATCEEDGNIEYYTCSKCGKRYNDELGTRELTDEEIIIEASGHSYSTEWKSDADGHWHECTCGKRSDEGTHTFGDWTIIKEATATEDGSRERECSVCGYVQTETIRGTGGALEDPDDPKIPQTGDNSSSIAVWGFIAILSLIALCVTTALSRKRRVK
;
A
#
# COMPACT_ATOMS: atom_id res chain seq x y z
N MET A 1 41.49 -63.75 -29.70
CA MET A 1 42.77 -64.31 -29.22
C MET A 1 43.89 -63.59 -29.94
N CYS A 2 44.64 -62.74 -29.23
CA CYS A 2 45.78 -62.00 -29.75
C CYS A 2 46.88 -62.99 -30.17
N GLN A 3 47.50 -62.73 -31.33
CA GLN A 3 48.59 -63.52 -31.91
C GLN A 3 49.71 -62.59 -32.35
N ILE A 4 50.96 -63.00 -32.13
CA ILE A 4 52.16 -62.27 -32.55
C ILE A 4 52.79 -63.06 -33.70
N ILE A 5 53.00 -62.42 -34.86
CA ILE A 5 53.52 -63.09 -36.05
C ILE A 5 55.05 -63.01 -36.06
N GLY A 6 55.70 -64.13 -35.81
CA GLY A 6 57.12 -64.37 -36.11
C GLY A 6 57.29 -65.10 -37.45
N CYS A 7 58.50 -65.11 -38.00
CA CYS A 7 58.83 -65.79 -39.26
C CYS A 7 58.73 -67.33 -39.16
N GLY A 8 57.52 -67.88 -39.19
CA GLY A 8 57.30 -69.33 -39.30
C GLY A 8 55.90 -69.81 -38.89
N ASN A 9 55.50 -69.58 -37.64
CA ASN A 9 54.25 -70.12 -37.07
C ASN A 9 53.71 -69.26 -35.91
N ILE A 10 52.42 -69.42 -35.60
CA ILE A 10 51.75 -68.80 -34.44
C ILE A 10 52.28 -69.46 -33.16
N ILE A 11 53.04 -68.70 -32.36
CA ILE A 11 53.72 -69.24 -31.17
C ILE A 11 52.92 -69.13 -29.86
N ASP A 12 52.13 -68.06 -29.67
CA ASP A 12 51.31 -67.86 -28.47
C ASP A 12 49.93 -67.25 -28.79
N LYS A 13 48.94 -67.58 -27.96
CA LYS A 13 47.58 -67.02 -28.01
C LYS A 13 47.19 -66.46 -26.64
N ALA A 14 46.93 -65.15 -26.57
CA ALA A 14 46.49 -64.48 -25.35
C ALA A 14 45.07 -63.89 -25.50
N PRO A 15 44.38 -63.55 -24.39
CA PRO A 15 43.30 -62.55 -24.43
C PRO A 15 43.81 -61.24 -25.05
N HIS A 16 42.93 -60.46 -25.68
CA HIS A 16 43.32 -59.13 -26.15
C HIS A 16 43.38 -58.16 -24.97
N SER A 17 44.27 -57.18 -25.04
CA SER A 17 44.44 -56.14 -24.04
C SER A 17 44.81 -54.81 -24.67
N GLY A 18 44.46 -53.72 -23.96
CA GLY A 18 44.72 -52.35 -24.37
C GLY A 18 43.78 -51.82 -25.45
N GLY A 19 43.57 -50.50 -25.45
CA GLY A 19 42.53 -49.85 -26.25
C GLY A 19 41.19 -49.80 -25.52
N GLU A 20 40.37 -48.83 -25.90
CA GLU A 20 39.02 -48.61 -25.39
C GLU A 20 38.06 -48.55 -26.58
N ALA A 21 36.89 -49.17 -26.47
CA ALA A 21 35.86 -49.11 -27.51
C ALA A 21 35.01 -47.85 -27.33
N THR A 22 34.59 -47.24 -28.43
CA THR A 22 33.67 -46.09 -28.46
C THR A 22 32.31 -46.50 -29.02
N CYS A 23 31.39 -45.53 -29.10
CA CYS A 23 30.09 -45.70 -29.76
C CYS A 23 30.17 -46.10 -31.25
N VAL A 24 31.30 -45.86 -31.93
CA VAL A 24 31.49 -46.19 -33.36
C VAL A 24 32.69 -47.10 -33.67
N ASN A 25 33.71 -47.15 -32.80
CA ASN A 25 34.95 -47.91 -33.04
C ASN A 25 35.17 -48.99 -31.97
N LYS A 26 35.67 -50.15 -32.38
CA LYS A 26 36.08 -51.23 -31.46
C LYS A 26 37.42 -50.92 -30.79
N ALA A 27 37.69 -51.56 -29.65
CA ALA A 27 38.99 -51.44 -28.99
C ALA A 27 40.11 -52.01 -29.88
N ILE A 28 41.23 -51.27 -30.00
CA ILE A 28 42.40 -51.70 -30.78
C ILE A 28 43.46 -52.26 -29.83
N CYS A 29 43.80 -53.54 -29.99
CA CYS A 29 44.74 -54.22 -29.10
C CYS A 29 46.13 -53.59 -29.16
N SER A 30 46.69 -53.27 -27.98
CA SER A 30 47.98 -52.59 -27.87
C SER A 30 49.15 -53.37 -28.46
N VAL A 31 49.05 -54.71 -28.47
CA VAL A 31 50.09 -55.64 -28.95
C VAL A 31 50.00 -55.88 -30.46
N CYS A 32 48.87 -56.44 -30.93
CA CYS A 32 48.72 -56.89 -32.33
C CYS A 32 48.05 -55.87 -33.26
N LYS A 33 47.62 -54.71 -32.75
CA LYS A 33 47.01 -53.59 -33.49
C LYS A 33 45.73 -53.91 -34.28
N VAL A 34 45.11 -55.07 -34.06
CA VAL A 34 43.77 -55.38 -34.60
C VAL A 34 42.66 -55.00 -33.62
N GLU A 35 41.51 -54.66 -34.19
CA GLU A 35 40.26 -54.45 -33.47
C GLU A 35 39.77 -55.73 -32.76
N TYR A 36 39.12 -55.58 -31.62
CA TYR A 36 38.51 -56.68 -30.87
C TYR A 36 37.39 -56.19 -29.95
N GLY A 37 36.62 -57.15 -29.41
CA GLY A 37 35.49 -56.88 -28.54
C GLY A 37 34.27 -56.34 -29.30
N ASP A 38 33.29 -55.85 -28.56
CA ASP A 38 32.13 -55.17 -29.09
C ASP A 38 32.32 -53.65 -29.05
N LEU A 39 31.41 -52.91 -29.69
CA LEU A 39 31.32 -51.46 -29.50
C LEU A 39 30.87 -51.17 -28.06
N ALA A 40 31.13 -49.95 -27.59
CA ALA A 40 30.55 -49.44 -26.35
C ALA A 40 29.56 -48.32 -26.72
N PRO A 41 28.27 -48.64 -26.96
CA PRO A 41 27.29 -47.69 -27.50
C PRO A 41 27.21 -46.40 -26.69
N ASP A 42 27.28 -46.51 -25.36
CA ASP A 42 27.18 -45.38 -24.43
C ASP A 42 28.50 -44.59 -24.27
N ASN A 43 29.61 -45.05 -24.86
CA ASN A 43 30.92 -44.40 -24.71
C ASN A 43 31.11 -43.28 -25.74
N HIS A 44 30.48 -42.13 -25.44
CA HIS A 44 30.54 -40.90 -26.20
C HIS A 44 31.61 -39.94 -25.64
N VAL A 45 32.89 -40.24 -25.87
CA VAL A 45 34.00 -39.39 -25.40
C VAL A 45 34.11 -38.07 -26.18
N ASN A 46 33.73 -38.05 -27.45
CA ASN A 46 33.81 -36.90 -28.34
C ASN A 46 32.41 -36.26 -28.47
N THR A 47 32.19 -35.16 -27.76
CA THR A 47 30.88 -34.51 -27.64
C THR A 47 30.95 -33.00 -27.80
N GLU A 48 29.84 -32.41 -28.23
CA GLU A 48 29.64 -30.97 -28.32
C GLU A 48 28.25 -30.57 -27.80
N ILE A 49 28.05 -29.27 -27.57
CA ILE A 49 26.74 -28.70 -27.25
C ILE A 49 26.20 -27.95 -28.47
N ARG A 50 24.96 -28.25 -28.88
CA ARG A 50 24.28 -27.62 -30.02
C ARG A 50 23.08 -26.79 -29.56
N GLY A 51 22.82 -25.69 -30.25
CA GLY A 51 21.62 -24.87 -30.01
C GLY A 51 21.61 -24.05 -28.71
N ALA A 52 22.72 -23.98 -27.97
CA ALA A 52 22.80 -23.18 -26.75
C ALA A 52 22.56 -21.68 -27.04
N VAL A 53 21.68 -21.05 -26.24
CA VAL A 53 21.32 -19.64 -26.32
C VAL A 53 21.30 -19.06 -24.90
N ALA A 54 22.02 -17.96 -24.67
CA ALA A 54 21.98 -17.27 -23.38
C ALA A 54 20.61 -16.61 -23.17
N ALA A 55 20.09 -16.68 -21.95
CA ALA A 55 18.89 -15.94 -21.55
C ALA A 55 19.15 -14.42 -21.57
N THR A 56 18.08 -13.64 -21.79
CA THR A 56 18.09 -12.16 -21.86
C THR A 56 16.96 -11.58 -21.01
N GLU A 57 16.83 -10.25 -20.87
CA GLU A 57 15.65 -9.66 -20.17
C GLU A 57 14.35 -9.92 -20.98
N GLU A 58 14.48 -10.07 -22.30
CA GLU A 58 13.38 -10.15 -23.28
C GLU A 58 12.98 -11.58 -23.67
N ALA A 59 13.91 -12.55 -23.60
CA ALA A 59 13.72 -13.93 -24.06
C ALA A 59 14.41 -14.95 -23.15
N GLU A 60 13.77 -16.11 -23.01
CA GLU A 60 14.34 -17.31 -22.38
C GLU A 60 15.56 -17.80 -23.15
N GLY A 61 16.50 -18.42 -22.43
CA GLY A 61 17.65 -19.10 -22.99
C GLY A 61 17.44 -20.62 -23.09
N TYR A 62 18.45 -21.30 -23.60
CA TYR A 62 18.49 -22.75 -23.70
C TYR A 62 19.91 -23.24 -23.44
N THR A 63 20.09 -24.27 -22.61
CA THR A 63 21.44 -24.80 -22.30
C THR A 63 22.12 -25.44 -23.51
N GLY A 64 21.34 -25.79 -24.53
CA GLY A 64 21.77 -26.59 -25.68
C GLY A 64 21.76 -28.08 -25.39
N ASP A 65 21.57 -28.87 -26.44
CA ASP A 65 21.61 -30.33 -26.43
C ASP A 65 23.05 -30.83 -26.46
N LYS A 66 23.32 -31.95 -25.80
CA LYS A 66 24.60 -32.67 -25.95
C LYS A 66 24.51 -33.66 -27.09
N TRP A 67 25.45 -33.56 -28.02
CA TRP A 67 25.56 -34.44 -29.19
C TRP A 67 26.90 -35.15 -29.20
N CYS A 68 26.92 -36.40 -29.61
CA CYS A 68 28.16 -37.10 -29.93
C CYS A 68 28.61 -36.75 -31.36
N LEU A 69 29.86 -36.31 -31.51
CA LEU A 69 30.45 -35.93 -32.79
C LEU A 69 30.75 -37.15 -33.69
N ASP A 70 30.95 -38.33 -33.09
CA ASP A 70 31.36 -39.54 -33.81
C ASP A 70 30.17 -40.26 -34.48
N CYS A 71 29.04 -40.41 -33.77
CA CYS A 71 27.81 -41.03 -34.31
C CYS A 71 26.74 -40.03 -34.73
N ASN A 72 26.93 -38.73 -34.47
CA ASN A 72 25.97 -37.65 -34.73
C ASN A 72 24.57 -37.89 -34.12
N GLN A 73 24.52 -38.51 -32.94
CA GLN A 73 23.29 -38.68 -32.15
C GLN A 73 23.25 -37.69 -30.99
N MET A 74 22.05 -37.23 -30.65
CA MET A 74 21.78 -36.52 -29.40
C MET A 74 21.84 -37.53 -28.24
N ILE A 75 22.57 -37.17 -27.18
CA ILE A 75 22.80 -38.06 -26.02
C ILE A 75 22.22 -37.48 -24.72
N GLU A 76 21.92 -36.18 -24.68
CA GLU A 76 21.27 -35.50 -23.57
C GLU A 76 20.53 -34.27 -24.12
N GLU A 77 19.25 -34.11 -23.78
CA GLU A 77 18.44 -32.95 -24.19
C GLU A 77 18.77 -31.74 -23.30
N GLY A 78 18.86 -30.55 -23.90
CA GLY A 78 19.03 -29.31 -23.16
C GLY A 78 17.78 -28.89 -22.37
N THR A 79 17.95 -27.93 -21.47
CA THR A 79 16.84 -27.35 -20.68
C THR A 79 16.66 -25.87 -20.96
N VAL A 80 15.41 -25.39 -20.83
CA VAL A 80 15.08 -23.98 -20.94
C VAL A 80 15.66 -23.23 -19.74
N VAL A 81 16.37 -22.15 -20.01
CA VAL A 81 16.88 -21.23 -18.99
C VAL A 81 15.91 -20.07 -18.92
N ALA A 82 15.31 -19.83 -17.75
CA ALA A 82 14.41 -18.71 -17.56
C ALA A 82 15.07 -17.39 -17.99
N LYS A 83 14.26 -16.48 -18.56
CA LYS A 83 14.71 -15.12 -18.90
C LYS A 83 15.34 -14.44 -17.68
N LEU A 84 16.30 -13.56 -17.92
CA LEU A 84 16.94 -12.80 -16.85
C LEU A 84 15.93 -11.82 -16.23
N ASP A 85 16.00 -11.67 -14.91
CA ASP A 85 15.29 -10.57 -14.25
C ASP A 85 15.85 -9.24 -14.70
N HIS A 86 14.94 -8.39 -15.16
CA HIS A 86 15.28 -7.05 -15.61
C HIS A 86 15.92 -6.20 -14.50
N THR A 87 16.92 -5.39 -14.85
CA THR A 87 17.53 -4.47 -13.86
C THR A 87 16.47 -3.46 -13.39
N HIS A 88 16.10 -3.52 -12.10
CA HIS A 88 15.09 -2.66 -11.49
C HIS A 88 15.46 -1.17 -11.52
N ALA A 89 14.45 -0.33 -11.72
CA ALA A 89 14.56 1.13 -11.66
C ALA A 89 13.50 1.67 -10.69
N MET A 90 13.84 1.66 -9.40
CA MET A 90 12.87 1.89 -8.33
C MET A 90 12.51 3.36 -8.11
N VAL A 91 11.23 3.60 -7.82
CA VAL A 91 10.72 4.86 -7.28
C VAL A 91 10.17 4.56 -5.89
N LYS A 92 10.73 5.22 -4.88
CA LYS A 92 10.30 5.08 -3.48
C LYS A 92 8.98 5.82 -3.23
N THR A 93 8.07 5.17 -2.52
CA THR A 93 6.87 5.76 -1.92
C THR A 93 7.02 5.73 -0.41
N GLU A 94 6.98 6.90 0.23
CA GLU A 94 7.06 7.03 1.69
C GLU A 94 5.81 6.43 2.37
N ALA A 95 5.98 5.95 3.60
CA ALA A 95 4.86 5.46 4.41
C ALA A 95 3.88 6.60 4.76
N LYS A 96 2.58 6.32 4.65
CA LYS A 96 1.49 7.19 5.13
C LYS A 96 0.77 6.46 6.26
N ALA A 97 0.65 7.08 7.43
CA ALA A 97 -0.16 6.51 8.50
C ALA A 97 -1.65 6.49 8.11
N ALA A 98 -2.35 5.41 8.46
CA ALA A 98 -3.80 5.33 8.33
C ALA A 98 -4.48 6.28 9.32
N THR A 99 -5.72 6.65 9.01
CA THR A 99 -6.59 7.48 9.87
C THR A 99 -7.88 6.70 10.16
N CYS A 100 -8.83 7.33 10.84
CA CYS A 100 -10.17 6.77 11.04
C CYS A 100 -11.07 6.76 9.79
N GLU A 101 -10.62 7.34 8.67
CA GLU A 101 -11.41 7.49 7.42
C GLU A 101 -10.65 7.12 6.16
N GLU A 102 -9.37 7.47 6.09
CA GLU A 102 -8.48 7.15 4.97
C GLU A 102 -7.49 6.07 5.35
N ASP A 103 -7.31 5.12 4.45
CA ASP A 103 -6.23 4.14 4.52
C ASP A 103 -4.85 4.83 4.46
N GLY A 104 -3.90 4.15 5.09
CA GLY A 104 -2.47 4.43 5.00
C GLY A 104 -1.78 3.44 4.05
N ASN A 105 -0.46 3.56 3.98
CA ASN A 105 0.41 2.62 3.29
C ASN A 105 1.74 2.46 4.03
N ILE A 106 2.33 1.27 3.95
CA ILE A 106 3.74 1.06 4.33
C ILE A 106 4.68 1.81 3.37
N GLU A 107 5.97 1.89 3.70
CA GLU A 107 7.00 2.28 2.72
C GLU A 107 7.16 1.17 1.68
N TYR A 108 7.21 1.53 0.39
CA TYR A 108 7.46 0.58 -0.70
C TYR A 108 8.16 1.22 -1.90
N TYR A 109 8.66 0.39 -2.80
CA TYR A 109 9.42 0.75 -3.99
C TYR A 109 8.68 0.22 -5.22
N THR A 110 8.37 1.08 -6.19
CA THR A 110 7.72 0.68 -7.45
C THR A 110 8.76 0.64 -8.56
N CYS A 111 8.90 -0.48 -9.26
CA CYS A 111 9.80 -0.56 -10.40
C CYS A 111 9.19 0.13 -11.63
N SER A 112 9.89 1.13 -12.17
CA SER A 112 9.46 1.91 -13.34
C SER A 112 9.37 1.09 -14.64
N LYS A 113 9.98 -0.10 -14.69
CA LYS A 113 10.00 -0.97 -15.88
C LYS A 113 8.87 -2.00 -15.87
N CYS A 114 8.63 -2.71 -14.76
CA CYS A 114 7.61 -3.76 -14.67
C CYS A 114 6.32 -3.34 -13.94
N GLY A 115 6.30 -2.19 -13.26
CA GLY A 115 5.16 -1.70 -12.47
C GLY A 115 4.92 -2.44 -11.15
N LYS A 116 5.66 -3.52 -10.87
CA LYS A 116 5.58 -4.27 -9.61
C LYS A 116 6.12 -3.45 -8.44
N ARG A 117 5.67 -3.81 -7.24
CA ARG A 117 6.00 -3.13 -5.98
C ARG A 117 6.78 -4.07 -5.08
N TYR A 118 7.71 -3.52 -4.32
CA TYR A 118 8.70 -4.25 -3.53
C TYR A 118 8.93 -3.54 -2.20
N ASN A 119 9.34 -4.26 -1.15
CA ASN A 119 9.65 -3.64 0.15
C ASN A 119 11.11 -3.15 0.26
N ASP A 120 11.90 -3.30 -0.81
CA ASP A 120 13.33 -2.99 -0.83
C ASP A 120 13.75 -2.41 -2.19
N GLU A 121 14.79 -1.58 -2.18
CA GLU A 121 15.28 -0.85 -3.37
C GLU A 121 15.94 -1.77 -4.43
N LEU A 122 16.37 -2.98 -4.05
CA LEU A 122 16.92 -3.97 -4.97
C LEU A 122 15.81 -4.78 -5.68
N GLY A 123 14.58 -4.77 -5.12
CA GLY A 123 13.43 -5.53 -5.59
C GLY A 123 13.55 -7.03 -5.33
N THR A 124 14.11 -7.42 -4.19
CA THR A 124 14.29 -8.84 -3.83
C THR A 124 13.02 -9.51 -3.33
N ARG A 125 12.08 -8.75 -2.74
CA ARG A 125 10.76 -9.27 -2.34
C ARG A 125 9.64 -8.35 -2.83
N GLU A 126 8.80 -8.92 -3.69
CA GLU A 126 7.57 -8.31 -4.21
C GLU A 126 6.50 -8.19 -3.10
N LEU A 127 5.64 -7.19 -3.22
CA LEU A 127 4.51 -6.88 -2.35
C LEU A 127 3.19 -6.98 -3.13
N THR A 128 2.15 -7.55 -2.52
CA THR A 128 0.78 -7.45 -3.05
C THR A 128 0.14 -6.09 -2.70
N ASP A 129 -0.99 -5.75 -3.33
CA ASP A 129 -1.73 -4.52 -3.00
C ASP A 129 -2.24 -4.57 -1.55
N GLU A 130 -2.66 -5.74 -1.06
CA GLU A 130 -3.16 -5.95 0.31
C GLU A 130 -2.05 -5.86 1.38
N GLU A 131 -0.81 -6.24 1.06
CA GLU A 131 0.34 -6.04 1.98
C GLU A 131 0.73 -4.56 2.11
N ILE A 132 0.38 -3.73 1.12
CA ILE A 132 0.78 -2.32 1.09
C ILE A 132 -0.17 -1.45 1.90
N ILE A 133 -1.46 -1.77 1.85
CA ILE A 133 -2.54 -0.99 2.47
C ILE A 133 -2.51 -1.18 3.98
N ILE A 134 -2.61 -0.07 4.71
CA ILE A 134 -2.91 -0.05 6.14
C ILE A 134 -4.35 0.45 6.26
N GLU A 135 -5.30 -0.48 6.43
CA GLU A 135 -6.74 -0.18 6.51
C GLU A 135 -7.04 0.93 7.53
N ALA A 136 -7.98 1.81 7.19
CA ALA A 136 -8.48 2.84 8.09
C ALA A 136 -9.00 2.23 9.39
N SER A 137 -8.66 2.83 10.54
CA SER A 137 -9.01 2.28 11.86
C SER A 137 -10.52 2.31 12.17
N GLY A 138 -11.32 2.96 11.33
CA GLY A 138 -12.68 3.38 11.64
C GLY A 138 -12.74 4.41 12.76
N HIS A 139 -13.96 4.87 13.07
CA HIS A 139 -14.22 5.79 14.17
C HIS A 139 -14.34 5.02 15.49
N SER A 140 -13.55 5.44 16.48
CA SER A 140 -13.69 5.02 17.88
C SER A 140 -14.23 6.19 18.68
N TYR A 141 -15.53 6.15 18.99
CA TYR A 141 -16.22 7.20 19.75
C TYR A 141 -16.03 6.99 21.25
N SER A 142 -15.83 8.08 22.00
CA SER A 142 -15.76 8.04 23.46
C SER A 142 -17.10 7.62 24.07
N THR A 143 -17.06 6.87 25.17
CA THR A 143 -18.25 6.58 25.99
C THR A 143 -18.68 7.76 26.87
N GLU A 144 -17.86 8.81 26.96
CA GLU A 144 -18.24 10.07 27.62
C GLU A 144 -19.13 10.91 26.70
N TRP A 145 -20.18 11.51 27.27
CA TRP A 145 -20.99 12.49 26.56
C TRP A 145 -20.28 13.85 26.49
N LYS A 146 -20.22 14.42 25.29
CA LYS A 146 -20.02 15.87 25.08
C LYS A 146 -21.38 16.56 25.06
N SER A 147 -21.40 17.83 25.44
CA SER A 147 -22.60 18.67 25.38
C SER A 147 -22.26 20.15 25.21
N ASP A 148 -23.20 20.87 24.60
CA ASP A 148 -23.24 22.34 24.53
C ASP A 148 -24.67 22.83 24.84
N ALA A 149 -25.02 24.06 24.49
CA ALA A 149 -26.35 24.60 24.74
C ALA A 149 -27.45 23.98 23.85
N ASP A 150 -27.09 23.45 22.69
CA ASP A 150 -28.02 22.97 21.66
C ASP A 150 -28.28 21.46 21.81
N GLY A 151 -27.27 20.68 22.22
CA GLY A 151 -27.43 19.23 22.41
C GLY A 151 -26.23 18.51 23.02
N HIS A 152 -26.18 17.19 22.78
CA HIS A 152 -25.15 16.27 23.26
C HIS A 152 -24.80 15.23 22.18
N TRP A 153 -23.55 14.72 22.25
CA TRP A 153 -23.00 13.76 21.29
C TRP A 153 -21.87 12.93 21.91
N HIS A 154 -21.55 11.79 21.31
CA HIS A 154 -20.28 11.10 21.51
C HIS A 154 -19.27 11.55 20.46
N GLU A 155 -18.00 11.64 20.84
CA GLU A 155 -16.95 12.26 20.02
C GLU A 155 -15.79 11.28 19.76
N CYS A 156 -15.41 11.15 18.50
CA CYS A 156 -14.20 10.43 18.08
C CYS A 156 -12.98 11.36 18.20
N THR A 157 -11.78 10.81 18.37
CA THR A 157 -10.54 11.59 18.48
C THR A 157 -10.22 12.45 17.25
N CYS A 158 -10.84 12.20 16.10
CA CYS A 158 -10.78 13.04 14.90
C CYS A 158 -11.75 14.24 14.91
N GLY A 159 -12.58 14.39 15.94
CA GLY A 159 -13.59 15.45 16.05
C GLY A 159 -14.94 15.15 15.40
N LYS A 160 -15.13 13.95 14.80
CA LYS A 160 -16.47 13.52 14.37
C LYS A 160 -17.37 13.21 15.56
N ARG A 161 -18.66 13.49 15.37
CA ARG A 161 -19.74 13.27 16.32
C ARG A 161 -20.56 12.02 15.94
N SER A 162 -21.06 11.30 16.94
CA SER A 162 -22.11 10.29 16.82
C SER A 162 -23.19 10.52 17.88
N ASP A 163 -24.33 9.87 17.71
CA ASP A 163 -25.41 9.85 18.70
C ASP A 163 -25.89 11.26 19.10
N GLU A 164 -25.88 12.17 18.11
CA GLU A 164 -26.26 13.57 18.29
C GLU A 164 -27.75 13.69 18.66
N GLY A 165 -28.02 14.32 19.80
CA GLY A 165 -29.37 14.50 20.34
C GLY A 165 -29.56 15.87 21.00
N THR A 166 -30.77 16.42 20.88
CA THR A 166 -31.19 17.59 21.66
C THR A 166 -31.40 17.20 23.13
N HIS A 167 -31.18 18.14 24.05
CA HIS A 167 -31.36 17.88 25.48
C HIS A 167 -32.77 17.41 25.87
N THR A 168 -32.83 16.36 26.68
CA THR A 168 -34.07 15.88 27.31
C THR A 168 -34.08 16.35 28.76
N PHE A 169 -34.67 17.52 28.99
CA PHE A 169 -34.76 18.12 30.31
C PHE A 169 -36.05 17.72 31.05
N GLY A 170 -35.96 17.55 32.36
CA GLY A 170 -37.11 17.48 33.26
C GLY A 170 -37.68 18.85 33.64
N ASP A 171 -38.47 18.86 34.71
CA ASP A 171 -39.01 20.08 35.31
C ASP A 171 -37.92 21.01 35.86
N TRP A 172 -38.22 22.31 35.88
CA TRP A 172 -37.35 23.33 36.46
C TRP A 172 -37.33 23.26 37.99
N THR A 173 -36.14 23.23 38.58
CA THR A 173 -35.91 23.40 40.02
C THR A 173 -35.48 24.84 40.31
N ILE A 174 -36.16 25.53 41.23
CA ILE A 174 -35.75 26.87 41.66
C ILE A 174 -34.55 26.74 42.61
N ILE A 175 -33.44 27.40 42.29
CA ILE A 175 -32.20 27.41 43.08
C ILE A 175 -32.10 28.69 43.92
N LYS A 176 -32.62 29.81 43.39
CA LYS A 176 -32.80 31.06 44.12
C LYS A 176 -34.19 31.62 43.81
N GLU A 177 -35.01 31.82 44.84
CA GLU A 177 -36.30 32.52 44.69
C GLU A 177 -36.08 33.98 44.24
N ALA A 178 -36.92 34.45 43.32
CA ALA A 178 -36.93 35.85 42.91
C ALA A 178 -37.69 36.71 43.93
N THR A 179 -37.27 37.96 44.11
CA THR A 179 -37.95 38.94 44.98
C THR A 179 -38.39 40.16 44.17
N ALA A 180 -39.09 41.11 44.79
CA ALA A 180 -39.53 42.32 44.12
C ALA A 180 -38.38 43.21 43.59
N THR A 181 -37.16 43.05 44.12
CA THR A 181 -35.98 43.87 43.80
C THR A 181 -34.73 43.07 43.41
N GLU A 182 -34.78 41.74 43.48
CA GLU A 182 -33.66 40.87 43.12
C GLU A 182 -34.11 39.70 42.24
N ASP A 183 -33.33 39.43 41.21
CA ASP A 183 -33.51 38.25 40.36
C ASP A 183 -33.20 36.96 41.13
N GLY A 184 -33.99 35.93 40.83
CA GLY A 184 -33.79 34.54 41.21
C GLY A 184 -33.14 33.72 40.09
N SER A 185 -33.03 32.41 40.30
CA SER A 185 -32.54 31.47 39.29
C SER A 185 -33.20 30.10 39.42
N ARG A 186 -33.30 29.41 38.28
CA ARG A 186 -33.77 28.03 38.17
C ARG A 186 -32.82 27.21 37.30
N GLU A 187 -32.77 25.92 37.58
CA GLU A 187 -31.93 24.96 36.86
C GLU A 187 -32.71 23.71 36.47
N ARG A 188 -32.29 23.07 35.39
CA ARG A 188 -32.76 21.74 34.98
C ARG A 188 -31.62 20.97 34.33
N GLU A 189 -31.58 19.67 34.57
CA GLU A 189 -30.53 18.77 34.08
C GLU A 189 -31.03 17.89 32.93
N CYS A 190 -30.20 17.67 31.93
CA CYS A 190 -30.46 16.74 30.84
C CYS A 190 -30.23 15.29 31.32
N SER A 191 -31.28 14.47 31.30
CA SER A 191 -31.26 13.12 31.87
C SER A 191 -30.35 12.11 31.14
N VAL A 192 -29.76 12.50 30.00
CA VAL A 192 -28.89 11.64 29.17
C VAL A 192 -27.41 11.95 29.42
N CYS A 193 -27.04 13.23 29.39
CA CYS A 193 -25.65 13.67 29.39
C CYS A 193 -25.23 14.47 30.64
N GLY A 194 -26.16 14.79 31.55
CA GLY A 194 -25.89 15.58 32.76
C GLY A 194 -25.66 17.09 32.50
N TYR A 195 -25.94 17.59 31.30
CA TYR A 195 -25.85 19.03 31.02
C TYR A 195 -26.88 19.80 31.85
N VAL A 196 -26.42 20.78 32.64
CA VAL A 196 -27.28 21.64 33.46
C VAL A 196 -27.52 22.96 32.72
N GLN A 197 -28.79 23.28 32.48
CA GLN A 197 -29.22 24.58 31.99
C GLN A 197 -29.69 25.45 33.15
N THR A 198 -29.11 26.66 33.28
CA THR A 198 -29.48 27.67 34.28
C THR A 198 -30.18 28.85 33.62
N GLU A 199 -31.29 29.31 34.18
CA GLU A 199 -32.01 30.51 33.76
C GLU A 199 -32.24 31.49 34.92
N THR A 200 -32.14 32.78 34.64
CA THR A 200 -32.49 33.86 35.57
C THR A 200 -34.00 34.06 35.62
N ILE A 201 -34.58 34.04 36.81
CA ILE A 201 -35.97 34.44 37.06
C ILE A 201 -35.95 35.93 37.41
N ARG A 202 -36.47 36.79 36.52
CA ARG A 202 -36.51 38.23 36.80
C ARG A 202 -37.40 38.54 38.00
N GLY A 203 -36.94 39.43 38.87
CA GLY A 203 -37.77 39.99 39.94
C GLY A 203 -39.05 40.61 39.37
N THR A 204 -40.18 40.47 40.06
CA THR A 204 -41.50 40.93 39.55
C THR A 204 -41.62 42.44 39.38
N GLY A 205 -40.64 43.20 39.88
CA GLY A 205 -40.71 44.63 40.07
C GLY A 205 -41.61 44.97 41.25
N GLY A 206 -41.16 45.87 42.11
CA GLY A 206 -42.10 46.66 42.91
C GLY A 206 -42.90 47.53 41.93
N ALA A 207 -44.18 47.20 41.71
CA ALA A 207 -45.04 47.94 40.80
C ALA A 207 -45.28 49.37 41.30
N LEU A 208 -44.41 50.29 40.89
CA LEU A 208 -44.78 51.66 40.58
C LEU A 208 -44.93 51.70 39.06
N GLU A 209 -46.18 51.70 38.61
CA GLU A 209 -46.52 51.86 37.19
C GLU A 209 -46.11 53.26 36.74
N ASP A 210 -45.13 53.37 35.84
CA ASP A 210 -44.93 54.55 35.01
C ASP A 210 -45.68 54.30 33.68
N PRO A 211 -46.69 55.12 33.29
CA PRO A 211 -47.63 54.75 32.22
C PRO A 211 -47.09 54.67 30.77
N ASP A 212 -45.82 55.01 30.52
CA ASP A 212 -45.30 55.31 29.17
C ASP A 212 -44.16 54.38 28.66
N ASP A 213 -44.21 53.06 28.92
CA ASP A 213 -43.29 52.07 28.29
C ASP A 213 -43.98 51.18 27.23
N PRO A 214 -43.66 51.31 25.93
CA PRO A 214 -44.29 50.53 24.86
C PRO A 214 -43.76 49.09 24.76
N LYS A 215 -44.59 48.13 25.19
CA LYS A 215 -44.40 46.67 25.04
C LYS A 215 -43.79 46.24 23.69
N ILE A 216 -42.74 45.42 23.75
CA ILE A 216 -42.25 44.56 22.64
C ILE A 216 -41.99 43.13 23.22
N PRO A 217 -42.30 42.03 22.49
CA PRO A 217 -42.88 40.84 23.11
C PRO A 217 -41.92 39.67 23.40
N GLN A 218 -42.47 38.64 24.05
CA GLN A 218 -41.89 37.28 24.09
C GLN A 218 -41.68 36.72 22.68
N THR A 219 -40.56 36.02 22.50
CA THR A 219 -40.44 34.93 21.52
C THR A 219 -39.73 33.75 22.17
N GLY A 220 -40.44 32.63 22.29
CA GLY A 220 -39.78 31.33 22.22
C GLY A 220 -39.43 30.97 20.77
N ASP A 221 -38.92 29.76 20.60
CA ASP A 221 -38.80 29.02 19.35
C ASP A 221 -37.65 29.44 18.39
N ASN A 222 -36.55 28.71 18.59
CA ASN A 222 -35.62 28.11 17.63
C ASN A 222 -35.48 28.64 16.17
N SER A 223 -34.18 28.72 15.79
CA SER A 223 -33.64 28.44 14.45
C SER A 223 -33.80 29.47 13.30
N SER A 224 -32.65 29.73 12.67
CA SER A 224 -32.44 30.19 11.29
C SER A 224 -32.70 31.67 10.91
N SER A 225 -31.58 32.42 10.86
CA SER A 225 -31.15 33.26 9.73
C SER A 225 -32.21 33.99 8.88
N ILE A 226 -32.33 35.31 9.05
CA ILE A 226 -32.15 36.33 7.99
C ILE A 226 -32.21 37.78 8.54
N ALA A 227 -31.46 38.70 7.92
CA ALA A 227 -31.57 40.16 7.99
C ALA A 227 -31.21 40.90 9.31
N VAL A 228 -29.90 41.14 9.52
CA VAL A 228 -29.42 42.45 10.02
C VAL A 228 -28.29 42.96 9.12
N TRP A 229 -28.60 43.92 8.25
CA TRP A 229 -27.62 44.78 7.56
C TRP A 229 -28.08 46.22 7.74
N GLY A 230 -27.25 47.06 8.38
CA GLY A 230 -27.66 48.45 8.61
C GLY A 230 -26.74 49.34 9.44
N PHE A 231 -25.48 49.53 9.01
CA PHE A 231 -24.72 50.81 9.17
C PHE A 231 -24.37 51.29 10.61
N ILE A 232 -23.32 52.09 10.91
CA ILE A 232 -22.26 52.72 10.10
C ILE A 232 -20.97 52.90 10.95
N ALA A 233 -19.83 52.52 10.37
CA ALA A 233 -18.51 53.18 10.22
C ALA A 233 -17.82 54.07 11.31
N ILE A 234 -16.51 54.29 11.02
CA ILE A 234 -15.47 55.18 11.64
C ILE A 234 -14.69 54.52 12.79
N LEU A 235 -13.34 54.45 12.85
CA LEU A 235 -12.22 54.65 11.89
C LEU A 235 -11.00 53.83 12.43
N SER A 236 -10.11 53.21 11.65
CA SER A 236 -8.90 53.78 11.01
C SER A 236 -8.19 52.64 10.23
N LEU A 237 -7.85 52.73 8.93
CA LEU A 237 -6.57 53.24 8.38
C LEU A 237 -5.33 52.59 9.04
N ILE A 238 -4.33 51.94 8.40
CA ILE A 238 -3.88 51.71 6.99
C ILE A 238 -3.12 50.34 7.03
N ALA A 239 -3.13 49.39 6.08
CA ALA A 239 -2.51 49.45 4.76
C ALA A 239 -2.78 48.18 3.92
N LEU A 240 -3.05 48.35 2.63
CA LEU A 240 -3.00 47.26 1.65
C LEU A 240 -2.60 47.82 0.28
N CYS A 241 -1.37 47.55 -0.15
CA CYS A 241 -0.93 47.86 -1.51
C CYS A 241 -1.31 46.72 -2.45
N VAL A 242 -2.14 47.06 -3.42
CA VAL A 242 -2.63 46.23 -4.52
C VAL A 242 -1.48 45.73 -5.40
N THR A 243 -1.52 44.44 -5.80
CA THR A 243 -1.51 44.03 -7.23
C THR A 243 -1.84 42.55 -7.40
N THR A 244 -2.93 42.26 -8.08
CA THR A 244 -3.11 41.03 -8.87
C THR A 244 -3.53 41.40 -10.29
N ALA A 245 -3.47 40.43 -11.21
CA ALA A 245 -3.91 40.51 -12.61
C ALA A 245 -3.06 41.34 -13.59
N LEU A 246 -1.94 40.76 -14.02
CA LEU A 246 -1.62 40.73 -15.45
C LEU A 246 -1.63 39.28 -15.94
N SER A 247 -2.76 38.84 -16.48
CA SER A 247 -2.80 37.65 -17.34
C SER A 247 -3.66 37.94 -18.58
N ARG A 248 -3.14 37.54 -19.76
CA ARG A 248 -3.67 37.75 -21.12
C ARG A 248 -3.67 39.23 -21.57
N LYS A 249 -3.18 39.59 -22.76
CA LYS A 249 -3.04 38.77 -24.00
C LYS A 249 -2.13 39.47 -25.03
N ARG A 250 -1.46 38.64 -25.87
CA ARG A 250 -0.86 38.86 -27.22
C ARG A 250 0.66 38.65 -27.22
N ARG A 251 1.31 38.03 -28.23
CA ARG A 251 0.98 37.09 -29.33
C ARG A 251 2.27 37.04 -30.18
N VAL A 252 2.64 35.87 -30.73
CA VAL A 252 3.54 35.72 -31.90
C VAL A 252 4.99 36.19 -31.75
N LYS A 253 5.93 35.24 -31.68
CA LYS A 253 6.66 34.80 -32.88
C LYS A 253 7.06 33.33 -32.76
#